data_AF-A0A9D4R0U5-F1
#
_entry.id   AF-A0A9D4R0U5-F1
#
_cell.length_a   1.000
_cell.length_b   1.000
_cell.length_c   1.000
_cell.angle_alpha   90.00
_cell.angle_beta   90.00
_cell.angle_gamma   90.00
#
_symmetry.space_group_name_H-M   'P 1'
#
loop_
_entity.id
_entity.type
_entity.pdbx_description
1 polymer ?
#
loop_
_entity_poly.entity_id
_entity_poly.type
_entity_poly.pdbx_seq_one_letter_code
_entity_poly.pdbx_strand_id
1 'polypeptide(L)'
;MANEDQLITEYFMMFDKDGNRTIERKELKTLLKVVYKQNPDDNMVEQFLKDFDTDGSGTIDLDEFKQMYRAMPVKPQGRTLKDLFTTYDKNGDGDLSFEEVKSFLSDLGDNSPDDLVRKLMDEVDVDRDGRVDFREFCLMFGRSISDDS
;
A
#
# COMPACT_ATOMS: atom_id res chain seq x y z
N MET A 1 16.59 14.04 -2.56
CA MET A 1 15.77 14.00 -1.32
C MET A 1 14.30 13.62 -1.58
N ALA A 2 13.85 13.43 -2.83
CA ALA A 2 12.46 13.06 -3.13
C ALA A 2 12.10 11.57 -2.91
N ASN A 3 13.09 10.67 -2.80
CA ASN A 3 12.81 9.23 -2.78
C ASN A 3 12.39 8.66 -1.42
N GLU A 4 12.78 9.27 -0.29
CA GLU A 4 12.51 8.68 1.03
C GLU A 4 11.04 8.86 1.43
N ASP A 5 10.54 10.11 1.44
CA ASP A 5 9.13 10.38 1.76
C ASP A 5 8.16 9.67 0.82
N GLN A 6 8.51 9.55 -0.46
CA GLN A 6 7.71 8.80 -1.42
C GLN A 6 7.66 7.32 -1.04
N LEU A 7 8.81 6.69 -0.78
CA LEU A 7 8.89 5.30 -0.36
C LEU A 7 8.16 5.04 0.97
N ILE A 8 8.23 5.95 1.93
CA ILE A 8 7.48 5.85 3.18
C ILE A 8 5.97 5.89 2.92
N THR A 9 5.52 6.79 2.05
CA THR A 9 4.12 6.91 1.66
C THR A 9 3.62 5.64 0.97
N GLU A 10 4.45 5.03 0.11
CA GLU A 10 4.12 3.75 -0.51
C GLU A 10 3.99 2.61 0.51
N TYR A 11 4.92 2.55 1.47
CA TYR A 11 4.82 1.57 2.56
C TYR A 11 3.58 1.80 3.40
N PHE A 12 3.26 3.05 3.70
CA PHE A 12 2.04 3.41 4.41
C PHE A 12 0.80 2.87 3.68
N MET A 13 0.69 3.13 2.37
CA MET A 13 -0.41 2.65 1.53
C MET A 13 -0.47 1.11 1.40
N MET A 14 0.65 0.40 1.54
CA MET A 14 0.62 -1.07 1.57
C MET A 14 -0.04 -1.65 2.83
N PHE A 15 -0.02 -0.89 3.93
CA PHE A 15 -0.51 -1.34 5.22
C PHE A 15 -1.86 -0.72 5.60
N ASP A 16 -2.13 0.50 5.15
CA ASP A 16 -3.45 1.16 5.14
C ASP A 16 -4.36 0.44 4.13
N LYS A 17 -4.98 -0.64 4.60
CA LYS A 17 -5.78 -1.55 3.79
C LYS A 17 -7.15 -0.99 3.50
N ASP A 18 -7.72 -0.23 4.42
CA ASP A 18 -9.04 0.35 4.23
C ASP A 18 -9.00 1.72 3.50
N GLY A 19 -7.80 2.24 3.24
CA GLY A 19 -7.58 3.47 2.50
C GLY A 19 -8.05 4.70 3.27
N ASN A 20 -8.26 4.55 4.59
CA ASN A 20 -8.74 5.62 5.45
C ASN A 20 -7.65 6.66 5.77
N ARG A 21 -6.43 6.44 5.26
CA ARG A 21 -5.23 7.26 5.46
C ARG A 21 -4.73 7.28 6.90
N THR A 22 -5.03 6.23 7.63
CA THR A 22 -4.52 5.94 8.97
C THR A 22 -4.18 4.47 9.07
N ILE A 23 -3.23 4.10 9.93
CA ILE A 23 -2.93 2.70 10.22
C ILE A 23 -3.56 2.36 11.55
N GLU A 24 -4.59 1.52 11.51
CA GLU A 24 -5.27 1.02 12.70
C GLU A 24 -4.44 -0.05 13.41
N ARG A 25 -4.82 -0.37 14.66
CA ARG A 25 -4.19 -1.44 15.46
C ARG A 25 -3.98 -2.75 14.69
N LYS A 26 -4.96 -3.18 13.89
CA LYS A 26 -4.89 -4.44 13.12
C LYS A 26 -3.84 -4.37 12.00
N GLU A 27 -3.73 -3.22 11.37
CA GLU A 27 -2.81 -2.95 10.26
C GLU A 27 -1.39 -2.78 10.80
N LEU A 28 -1.24 -2.03 11.89
CA LEU A 28 0.02 -1.90 12.62
C LEU A 28 0.55 -3.27 13.08
N LYS A 29 -0.34 -4.12 13.60
CA LYS A 29 0.01 -5.50 13.98
C LYS A 29 0.52 -6.31 12.78
N THR A 30 -0.11 -6.15 11.61
CA THR A 30 0.31 -6.82 10.37
C THR A 30 1.68 -6.31 9.91
N LEU A 31 1.89 -4.99 9.96
CA LEU A 31 3.17 -4.36 9.65
C LEU A 31 4.28 -4.86 10.56
N LEU A 32 4.09 -4.80 11.88
CA LEU A 32 5.09 -5.24 12.85
C LEU A 32 5.42 -6.73 12.67
N LYS A 33 4.41 -7.54 12.30
CA LYS A 33 4.63 -8.95 11.97
C LYS A 33 5.54 -9.14 10.75
N VAL A 34 5.36 -8.33 9.71
CA VAL A 34 6.21 -8.37 8.50
C VAL A 34 7.63 -7.89 8.80
N VAL A 35 7.76 -6.77 9.51
CA VAL A 35 9.06 -6.15 9.84
C VAL A 35 9.90 -7.03 10.76
N TYR A 36 9.31 -7.55 11.84
CA TYR A 36 10.03 -8.32 12.85
C TYR A 36 9.98 -9.84 12.61
N LYS A 37 9.29 -10.30 11.57
CA LYS A 37 9.06 -11.72 11.22
C LYS A 37 8.55 -12.58 12.40
N GLN A 38 7.87 -11.94 13.35
CA GLN A 38 7.36 -12.54 14.57
C GLN A 38 5.95 -12.02 14.80
N ASN A 39 5.09 -12.78 15.47
CA ASN A 39 3.74 -12.34 15.75
C ASN A 39 3.76 -11.38 16.95
N PRO A 40 3.53 -10.07 16.78
CA PRO A 40 3.59 -9.12 17.89
C PRO A 40 2.41 -9.33 18.84
N ASP A 41 2.68 -9.27 20.14
CA ASP A 41 1.66 -9.24 21.19
C ASP A 41 1.01 -7.84 21.27
N ASP A 42 -0.20 -7.77 21.82
CA ASP A 42 -0.96 -6.53 21.88
C ASP A 42 -0.24 -5.42 22.65
N ASN A 43 0.53 -5.77 23.69
CA ASN A 43 1.32 -4.80 24.45
C ASN A 43 2.41 -4.15 23.59
N MET A 44 3.01 -4.88 22.65
CA MET A 44 3.97 -4.30 21.70
C MET A 44 3.29 -3.29 20.78
N VAL A 45 2.11 -3.65 20.24
CA VAL A 45 1.32 -2.73 19.40
C VAL A 45 0.92 -1.47 20.16
N GLU A 46 0.52 -1.61 21.43
CA GLU A 46 0.18 -0.47 22.28
C GLU A 46 1.38 0.43 22.62
N GLN A 47 2.58 -0.13 22.80
CA GLN A 47 3.79 0.68 22.95
C GLN A 47 4.06 1.50 21.69
N PHE A 48 3.99 0.88 20.50
CA PHE A 48 4.19 1.59 19.23
C PHE A 48 3.17 2.72 19.04
N LEU A 49 1.89 2.46 19.33
CA LEU A 49 0.90 3.53 19.33
C LEU A 49 1.31 4.62 20.33
N LYS A 50 1.55 4.29 21.59
CA LYS A 50 1.91 5.30 22.59
C LYS A 50 3.16 6.14 22.25
N ASP A 51 4.13 5.57 21.55
CA ASP A 51 5.36 6.25 21.15
C ASP A 51 5.18 7.15 19.91
N PHE A 52 4.24 6.84 19.00
CA PHE A 52 4.11 7.50 17.70
C PHE A 52 2.74 8.14 17.40
N ASP A 53 1.65 7.65 17.99
CA ASP A 53 0.30 8.25 18.02
C ASP A 53 0.33 9.44 18.99
N THR A 54 0.81 10.56 18.46
CA THR A 54 1.04 11.80 19.20
C THR A 54 -0.23 12.60 19.41
N ASP A 55 -1.22 12.44 18.51
CA ASP A 55 -2.50 13.11 18.61
C ASP A 55 -3.53 12.34 19.47
N GLY A 56 -3.23 11.07 19.80
CA GLY A 56 -4.06 10.21 20.63
C GLY A 56 -5.31 9.70 19.92
N SER A 57 -5.30 9.68 18.59
CA SER A 57 -6.39 9.18 17.75
C SER A 57 -6.62 7.67 17.91
N GLY A 58 -5.63 6.94 18.42
CA GLY A 58 -5.62 5.48 18.48
C GLY A 58 -5.20 4.83 17.17
N THR A 59 -4.78 5.62 16.19
CA THR A 59 -4.33 5.24 14.85
C THR A 59 -3.03 5.96 14.52
N ILE A 60 -2.28 5.49 13.52
CA ILE A 60 -1.05 6.16 13.06
C ILE A 60 -1.33 6.84 11.73
N ASP A 61 -1.30 8.17 11.66
CA ASP A 61 -1.42 8.88 10.39
C ASP A 61 -0.11 8.89 9.58
N LEU A 62 -0.13 9.43 8.35
CA LEU A 62 1.04 9.43 7.46
C LEU A 62 2.26 10.15 8.06
N ASP A 63 2.09 11.24 8.80
CA ASP A 63 3.18 12.01 9.40
C ASP A 63 3.78 11.26 10.60
N GLU A 64 2.92 10.69 11.44
CA GLU A 64 3.31 9.80 12.54
C GLU A 64 4.01 8.55 12.03
N PHE A 65 3.52 7.97 10.93
CA PHE A 65 4.15 6.85 10.25
C PHE A 65 5.53 7.19 9.71
N LYS A 66 5.74 8.40 9.19
CA LYS A 66 7.06 8.87 8.75
C LYS A 66 8.03 8.94 9.91
N GLN A 67 7.60 9.44 11.06
CA GLN A 67 8.42 9.47 12.26
C GLN A 67 8.74 8.05 12.74
N MET A 68 7.75 7.17 12.80
CA MET A 68 7.92 5.76 13.13
C MET A 68 8.88 5.05 12.17
N TYR A 69 8.66 5.22 10.87
CA TYR A 69 9.50 4.62 9.82
C TYR A 69 10.93 5.10 9.96
N ARG A 70 11.17 6.40 10.19
CA ARG A 70 12.53 6.93 10.39
C ARG A 70 13.18 6.39 11.66
N ALA A 71 12.44 6.32 12.76
CA ALA A 71 12.93 5.84 14.07
C ALA A 71 13.15 4.32 14.13
N MET A 72 12.45 3.53 13.31
CA MET A 72 12.57 2.07 13.33
C MET A 72 13.99 1.61 12.97
N PRO A 73 14.65 0.77 13.79
CA PRO A 73 15.99 0.27 13.48
C PRO A 73 15.99 -0.73 12.31
N VAL A 74 14.86 -1.38 12.05
CA VAL A 74 14.66 -2.35 10.97
C VAL A 74 13.56 -1.81 10.07
N LYS A 75 13.88 -1.60 8.79
CA LYS A 75 12.87 -1.25 7.79
C LYS A 75 12.22 -2.54 7.26
N PRO A 76 10.93 -2.52 6.89
CA PRO A 76 10.34 -3.62 6.14
C PRO A 76 11.22 -3.92 4.92
N GLN A 77 11.76 -5.14 4.87
CA GLN A 77 12.42 -5.66 3.67
C GLN A 77 11.35 -6.40 2.86
N GLY A 78 10.71 -5.68 1.94
CA GLY A 78 9.68 -6.21 1.05
C GLY A 78 9.71 -5.51 -0.30
N ARG A 79 9.00 -6.08 -1.28
CA ARG A 79 8.70 -5.35 -2.52
C ARG A 79 7.77 -4.19 -2.16
N THR A 80 8.13 -2.97 -2.53
CA THR A 80 7.24 -1.80 -2.47
C THR A 80 6.14 -1.90 -3.52
N LEU A 81 5.11 -1.04 -3.45
CA LEU A 81 4.14 -0.92 -4.54
C LEU A 81 4.87 -0.60 -5.84
N LYS A 82 5.93 0.21 -5.77
CA LYS A 82 6.80 0.47 -6.91
C LYS A 82 7.60 -0.73 -7.39
N ASP A 83 8.12 -1.59 -6.51
CA ASP A 83 8.78 -2.83 -6.93
C ASP A 83 7.79 -3.80 -7.57
N LEU A 84 6.54 -3.85 -7.08
CA LEU A 84 5.47 -4.61 -7.72
C LEU A 84 5.15 -3.99 -9.07
N PHE A 85 4.83 -2.70 -9.12
CA PHE A 85 4.59 -1.95 -10.35
C PHE A 85 5.69 -2.21 -11.40
N THR A 86 6.97 -2.04 -11.03
CA THR A 86 8.13 -2.26 -11.92
C THR A 86 8.33 -3.75 -12.25
N THR A 87 7.83 -4.68 -11.44
CA THR A 87 7.84 -6.12 -11.77
C THR A 87 6.85 -6.43 -12.89
N TYR A 88 5.72 -5.70 -12.96
CA TYR A 88 4.63 -5.97 -13.90
C TYR A 88 4.63 -5.03 -15.11
N ASP A 89 5.24 -3.84 -15.01
CA ASP A 89 5.60 -2.92 -16.10
C ASP A 89 6.75 -3.56 -16.91
N LYS A 90 6.40 -4.43 -17.86
CA LYS A 90 7.37 -5.25 -18.61
C LYS A 90 8.04 -4.47 -19.72
N ASN A 91 7.33 -3.50 -20.28
CA ASN A 91 7.80 -2.53 -21.26
C ASN A 91 8.66 -1.42 -20.63
N GLY A 92 8.52 -1.17 -19.31
CA GLY A 92 9.30 -0.18 -18.58
C GLY A 92 8.98 1.25 -19.01
N ASP A 93 7.77 1.50 -19.52
CA ASP A 93 7.33 2.86 -19.90
C ASP A 93 6.85 3.67 -18.69
N GLY A 94 6.77 3.04 -17.52
CA GLY A 94 6.40 3.69 -16.26
C GLY A 94 4.90 3.77 -16.06
N ASP A 95 4.14 3.03 -16.85
CA ASP A 95 2.69 2.90 -16.82
C ASP A 95 2.29 1.42 -16.98
N LEU A 96 1.16 1.01 -16.42
CA LEU A 96 0.67 -0.36 -16.57
C LEU A 96 -0.44 -0.41 -17.61
N SER A 97 -0.22 -1.22 -18.64
CA SER A 97 -1.22 -1.52 -19.65
C SER A 97 -2.31 -2.45 -19.09
N PHE A 98 -3.47 -2.48 -19.75
CA PHE A 98 -4.57 -3.39 -19.39
C PHE A 98 -4.14 -4.86 -19.24
N GLU A 99 -3.27 -5.35 -20.13
CA GLU A 99 -2.76 -6.72 -20.07
C GLU A 99 -1.87 -6.95 -18.84
N GLU A 100 -1.12 -5.94 -18.41
CA GLU A 100 -0.21 -6.01 -17.27
C GLU A 100 -0.97 -5.94 -15.94
N VAL A 101 -1.96 -5.05 -15.84
CA VAL A 101 -2.89 -4.99 -14.69
C VAL A 101 -3.67 -6.30 -14.57
N LYS A 102 -4.15 -6.86 -15.67
CA LYS A 102 -4.84 -8.16 -15.67
C LYS A 102 -3.93 -9.30 -15.23
N SER A 103 -2.70 -9.36 -15.75
CA SER A 103 -1.72 -10.37 -15.31
C SER A 103 -1.41 -10.23 -13.83
N PHE A 104 -1.25 -8.99 -13.36
CA PHE A 104 -1.01 -8.67 -11.97
C PHE A 104 -2.12 -9.17 -11.03
N LEU A 105 -3.38 -8.86 -11.35
CA LEU A 105 -4.53 -9.31 -10.57
C LEU A 105 -4.60 -10.85 -10.53
N SER A 106 -4.38 -11.51 -11.67
CA SER A 106 -4.38 -12.98 -11.74
C SER A 106 -3.27 -13.62 -10.90
N ASP A 107 -2.07 -13.02 -10.86
CA ASP A 107 -0.97 -13.44 -9.99
C ASP A 107 -1.26 -13.23 -8.49
N LEU A 108 -2.08 -12.23 -8.12
CA LEU A 108 -2.61 -12.07 -6.77
C LEU A 108 -3.71 -13.07 -6.40
N GLY A 109 -4.16 -13.88 -7.36
CA GLY A 109 -5.28 -14.81 -7.21
C GLY A 109 -6.65 -14.21 -7.53
N ASP A 110 -6.69 -12.97 -8.02
CA ASP A 110 -7.90 -12.30 -8.47
C ASP A 110 -8.12 -12.56 -9.96
N ASN A 111 -9.13 -13.37 -10.27
CA ASN A 111 -9.50 -13.73 -11.65
C ASN A 111 -10.73 -12.97 -12.13
N SER A 112 -10.77 -11.67 -11.83
CA SER A 112 -11.78 -10.76 -12.32
C SER A 112 -11.89 -10.80 -13.87
N PRO A 113 -13.12 -10.82 -14.43
CA PRO A 113 -13.31 -10.80 -15.88
C PRO A 113 -12.85 -9.48 -16.50
N ASP A 114 -12.53 -9.51 -17.80
CA ASP A 114 -11.98 -8.38 -18.53
C ASP A 114 -12.82 -7.10 -18.41
N ASP A 115 -14.15 -7.23 -18.42
CA ASP A 115 -15.07 -6.11 -18.19
C ASP A 115 -14.90 -5.47 -16.82
N LEU A 116 -14.64 -6.26 -15.77
CA LEU A 116 -14.44 -5.76 -14.41
C LEU A 116 -13.06 -5.10 -14.28
N VAL A 117 -12.02 -5.70 -14.84
CA VAL A 117 -10.68 -5.11 -14.88
C VAL A 117 -10.68 -3.79 -15.65
N ARG A 118 -11.38 -3.73 -16.80
CA ARG A 118 -11.53 -2.47 -17.55
C ARG A 118 -12.26 -1.42 -16.74
N LYS A 119 -13.33 -1.81 -16.03
CA LYS A 119 -14.08 -0.88 -15.19
C LYS A 119 -13.21 -0.35 -14.04
N LEU A 120 -12.42 -1.21 -13.39
CA LEU A 120 -11.46 -0.82 -12.37
C LEU A 120 -10.43 0.17 -12.93
N MET A 121 -9.88 -0.11 -14.12
CA MET A 121 -8.98 0.82 -14.80
C MET A 121 -9.67 2.16 -15.08
N ASP A 122 -10.87 2.17 -15.68
CA ASP A 122 -11.62 3.39 -15.99
C ASP A 122 -11.96 4.23 -14.74
N GLU A 123 -12.07 3.59 -13.56
CA GLU A 123 -12.31 4.25 -12.28
C GLU A 123 -11.06 4.89 -11.65
N VAL A 124 -9.87 4.41 -12.01
CA VAL A 124 -8.58 4.90 -11.47
C VAL A 124 -7.80 5.72 -12.49
N ASP A 125 -8.02 5.51 -13.78
CA ASP A 125 -7.49 6.25 -14.92
C ASP A 125 -8.15 7.64 -14.97
N VAL A 126 -7.56 8.57 -14.22
CA VAL A 126 -8.09 9.93 -14.04
C VAL A 126 -7.81 10.78 -15.26
N ASP A 127 -6.66 10.54 -15.92
CA ASP A 127 -6.25 11.32 -17.08
C ASP A 127 -6.76 10.74 -18.42
N ARG A 128 -7.35 9.54 -18.39
CA ARG A 128 -7.98 8.83 -19.50
C ARG A 128 -7.01 8.50 -20.62
N ASP A 129 -5.77 8.20 -20.27
CA ASP A 129 -4.76 7.76 -21.22
C ASP A 129 -4.86 6.26 -21.56
N GLY A 130 -5.73 5.52 -20.84
CA GLY A 130 -5.97 4.09 -21.00
C GLY A 130 -4.91 3.20 -20.38
N ARG A 131 -4.01 3.79 -19.58
CA ARG A 131 -2.96 3.14 -18.80
C ARG A 131 -3.17 3.48 -17.33
N VAL A 132 -2.35 2.89 -16.48
CA VAL A 132 -2.39 3.15 -15.03
C VAL A 132 -1.00 3.57 -14.61
N ASP A 133 -0.83 4.85 -14.32
CA ASP A 133 0.43 5.37 -13.81
C ASP A 133 0.66 4.92 -12.35
N PHE A 134 1.88 5.08 -11.84
CA PHE A 134 2.19 4.67 -10.46
C PHE A 134 1.24 5.25 -9.40
N ARG A 135 0.78 6.49 -9.59
CA ARG A 135 -0.17 7.16 -8.70
C ARG A 135 -1.56 6.54 -8.79
N GLU A 136 -2.04 6.24 -9.98
CA GLU A 136 -3.32 5.58 -10.23
C GLU A 136 -3.32 4.14 -9.74
N PHE A 137 -2.19 3.45 -9.88
CA PHE A 137 -1.96 2.12 -9.32
C PHE A 137 -2.10 2.13 -7.79
N CYS A 138 -1.49 3.11 -7.11
CA CYS A 138 -1.68 3.27 -5.66
C CYS A 138 -3.15 3.51 -5.29
N LEU A 139 -3.88 4.31 -6.08
CA LEU A 139 -5.32 4.54 -5.86
C LEU A 139 -6.15 3.27 -6.08
N MET A 140 -5.77 2.44 -7.06
CA MET A 140 -6.41 1.16 -7.32
C MET A 140 -6.31 0.21 -6.12
N PHE A 141 -5.12 0.11 -5.50
CA PHE A 141 -4.93 -0.76 -4.33
C PHE A 141 -5.60 -0.21 -3.08
N GLY A 142 -5.59 1.12 -2.90
CA GLY A 142 -6.32 1.76 -1.81
C GLY A 142 -7.84 1.59 -1.92
N ARG A 143 -8.37 1.32 -3.11
CA ARG A 143 -9.82 1.08 -3.35
C ARG A 143 -10.20 -0.39 -3.38
N SER A 144 -9.36 -1.26 -3.93
CA SER A 144 -9.73 -2.66 -4.19
C SER A 144 -9.80 -3.54 -2.94
N ILE A 145 -9.34 -3.07 -1.78
CA ILE A 145 -9.46 -3.78 -0.51
C ILE A 145 -10.75 -3.37 0.25
N SER A 146 -11.47 -2.35 -0.23
CA SER A 146 -12.66 -1.80 0.45
C SER A 146 -13.99 -2.45 0.04
N ASP A 147 -14.03 -3.37 -0.93
CA ASP A 147 -15.27 -4.04 -1.38
C ASP A 147 -15.21 -5.56 -1.12
N ASP A 148 -15.20 -5.94 0.16
CA ASP A 148 -15.77 -7.21 0.60
C ASP A 148 -16.54 -6.90 1.91
N SER A 149 -17.84 -6.61 1.73
CA SER A 149 -18.83 -6.47 2.82
C SER A 149 -19.46 -7.81 3.17
#